data_AF-A0A7K4R2D6-F1
#
_entry.id   AF-A0A7K4R2D6-F1
#
_cell.length_a   1.000
_cell.length_b   1.000
_cell.length_c   1.000
_cell.angle_alpha   90.00
_cell.angle_beta   90.00
_cell.angle_gamma   90.00
#
_symmetry.space_group_name_H-M   'P 1'
#
loop_
_entity.id
_entity.type
_entity.pdbx_description
1 polymer ?
#
loop_
_entity_poly.entity_id
_entity_poly.type
_entity_poly.pdbx_seq_one_letter_code
_entity_poly.pdbx_strand_id
1 'polypeptide(L)'
;CGGHCPAEPPRCAPGVPAVLDGCSCCLVCARQRGERCSALLPCDESSGLYCDRGPEDSGTAGICMVLEGDNCVFDGMIYRNGETFQPSCKYQCTCRDGQIGCLPRCNLDLLLPGPDCPFPRKIEVPGECCEKWICDPDDEVILGGFAMAAYRQEATLGIDVSDSSANCIEQTTEWSACSKSCGMGFSTRVTNRNQQCEMVKQTRLCMIRPCENDESSDKRGKKCVRTKKSVKAVRFEYNNCTSVQTYKPRYCGLCNDGRCCTPHNTKTIQVEFRCPQGKVLKKPMMLINTCVCHNNCPQTNIVFFQPSDLSSSDVKI
;
A
#
# COMPACT_ATOMS: atom_id res chain seq x y z
N CYS A 1 46.96 10.81 -28.21
CA CYS A 1 46.44 9.53 -28.74
C CYS A 1 46.43 9.62 -30.26
N GLY A 2 47.27 8.84 -30.95
CA GLY A 2 47.44 8.88 -32.41
C GLY A 2 48.25 7.70 -32.93
N GLY A 3 48.12 6.53 -32.30
CA GLY A 3 48.93 5.35 -32.58
C GLY A 3 48.19 4.29 -33.38
N HIS A 4 48.94 3.56 -34.21
CA HIS A 4 48.51 2.37 -34.94
C HIS A 4 48.34 1.20 -33.96
N CYS A 5 47.15 0.61 -33.89
CA CYS A 5 46.93 -0.57 -33.04
C CYS A 5 47.54 -1.83 -33.68
N PRO A 6 47.96 -2.82 -32.88
CA PRO A 6 48.33 -4.13 -33.42
C PRO A 6 47.13 -4.73 -34.17
N ALA A 7 47.40 -5.40 -35.29
CA ALA A 7 46.38 -5.98 -36.16
C ALA A 7 45.61 -7.15 -35.52
N GLU A 8 46.21 -7.80 -34.52
CA GLU A 8 45.59 -8.90 -33.78
C GLU A 8 45.32 -8.50 -32.33
N PRO A 9 44.19 -8.94 -31.75
CA PRO A 9 43.85 -8.67 -30.36
C PRO A 9 44.82 -9.36 -29.38
N PRO A 10 45.10 -8.76 -28.21
CA PRO A 10 46.04 -9.32 -27.26
C PRO A 10 45.53 -10.62 -26.63
N ARG A 11 46.43 -11.58 -26.42
CA ARG A 11 46.12 -12.82 -25.69
C ARG A 11 46.42 -12.61 -24.21
N CYS A 12 45.38 -12.35 -23.42
CA CYS A 12 45.50 -12.11 -21.99
C CYS A 12 45.59 -13.39 -21.17
N ALA A 13 46.12 -13.29 -19.95
CA ALA A 13 46.19 -14.40 -19.01
C ALA A 13 44.77 -14.90 -18.64
N PRO A 14 44.61 -16.16 -18.19
CA PRO A 14 43.31 -16.67 -17.77
C PRO A 14 42.68 -15.80 -16.67
N GLY A 15 41.42 -15.38 -16.87
CA GLY A 15 40.70 -14.51 -15.96
C GLY A 15 40.98 -13.01 -16.11
N VAL A 16 41.90 -12.61 -17.01
CA VAL A 16 42.19 -11.19 -17.29
C VAL A 16 41.45 -10.75 -18.56
N PRO A 17 40.53 -9.76 -18.49
CA PRO A 17 39.83 -9.28 -19.67
C PRO A 17 40.74 -8.41 -20.56
N ALA A 18 40.46 -8.41 -21.87
CA ALA A 18 40.98 -7.40 -22.78
C ALA A 18 40.07 -6.17 -22.75
N VAL A 19 40.63 -5.00 -22.43
CA VAL A 19 39.91 -3.72 -22.29
C VAL A 19 40.51 -2.69 -23.24
N LEU A 20 39.77 -1.64 -23.57
CA LEU A 20 40.30 -0.54 -24.38
C LEU A 20 41.26 0.30 -23.55
N ASP A 21 42.32 0.82 -24.18
CA ASP A 21 43.17 1.84 -23.59
C ASP A 21 42.39 3.13 -23.24
N GLY A 22 42.98 4.04 -22.47
CA GLY A 22 42.36 5.31 -22.08
C GLY A 22 42.17 6.30 -23.24
N CYS A 23 42.67 5.96 -24.42
CA CYS A 23 42.37 6.65 -25.68
C CYS A 23 41.13 6.05 -26.38
N SER A 24 40.56 4.96 -25.85
CA SER A 24 39.47 4.18 -26.43
C SER A 24 39.77 3.67 -27.86
N CYS A 25 41.03 3.34 -28.14
CA CYS A 25 41.50 3.01 -29.49
C CYS A 25 41.95 1.55 -29.61
N CYS A 26 42.88 1.12 -28.75
CA CYS A 26 43.49 -0.21 -28.87
C CYS A 26 43.07 -1.12 -27.71
N LEU A 27 42.89 -2.41 -28.00
CA LEU A 27 42.68 -3.43 -26.97
C LEU A 27 44.00 -3.78 -26.29
N VAL A 28 44.00 -3.76 -24.96
CA VAL A 28 45.12 -4.11 -24.09
C VAL A 28 44.62 -5.01 -22.98
N CYS A 29 45.50 -5.82 -22.39
CA CYS A 29 45.13 -6.63 -21.24
C CYS A 29 44.97 -5.76 -19.99
N ALA A 30 43.84 -5.93 -19.29
CA ALA A 30 43.53 -5.16 -18.11
C ALA A 30 44.54 -5.45 -16.99
N ARG A 31 45.07 -4.38 -16.39
CA ARG A 31 46.04 -4.49 -15.30
C ARG A 31 45.36 -4.94 -14.01
N GLN A 32 46.00 -5.86 -13.30
CA GLN A 32 45.48 -6.52 -12.11
C GLN A 32 45.95 -5.83 -10.83
N ARG A 33 45.40 -6.22 -9.67
CA ARG A 33 45.71 -5.59 -8.37
C ARG A 33 47.21 -5.55 -8.10
N GLY A 34 47.72 -4.37 -7.74
CA GLY A 34 49.14 -4.13 -7.44
C GLY A 34 50.02 -3.92 -8.67
N GLU A 35 49.48 -4.05 -9.88
CA GLU A 35 50.23 -3.79 -11.10
C GLU A 35 50.30 -2.29 -11.44
N ARG A 36 51.38 -1.88 -12.12
CA ARG A 36 51.49 -0.52 -12.65
C ARG A 36 50.46 -0.27 -13.75
N CYS A 37 49.75 0.84 -13.63
CA CYS A 37 48.73 1.29 -14.57
C CYS A 37 49.06 2.68 -15.14
N SER A 38 48.48 3.01 -16.28
CA SER A 38 48.60 4.32 -16.92
C SER A 38 47.39 4.59 -17.81
N ALA A 39 47.33 5.76 -18.45
CA ALA A 39 46.28 6.03 -19.44
C ALA A 39 46.31 5.03 -20.61
N LEU A 40 47.44 4.39 -20.93
CA LEU A 40 47.52 3.38 -22.00
C LEU A 40 47.37 1.94 -21.49
N LEU A 41 47.48 1.74 -20.18
CA LEU A 41 47.42 0.44 -19.52
C LEU A 41 46.44 0.53 -18.33
N PRO A 42 45.13 0.52 -18.59
CA PRO A 42 44.10 0.66 -17.57
C PRO A 42 43.97 -0.59 -16.70
N CYS A 43 43.48 -0.39 -15.47
CA CYS A 43 43.16 -1.47 -14.54
C CYS A 43 41.88 -2.21 -14.94
N ASP A 44 41.72 -3.42 -14.41
CA ASP A 44 40.48 -4.19 -14.55
C ASP A 44 39.35 -3.62 -13.69
N GLU A 45 38.59 -2.67 -14.25
CA GLU A 45 37.43 -2.07 -13.60
C GLU A 45 36.33 -3.10 -13.30
N SER A 46 36.21 -4.17 -14.10
CA SER A 46 35.21 -5.23 -13.85
C SER A 46 35.49 -6.01 -12.56
N SER A 47 36.76 -6.00 -12.13
CA SER A 47 37.23 -6.53 -10.85
C SER A 47 37.30 -5.47 -9.74
N GLY A 48 36.70 -4.29 -9.95
CA GLY A 48 36.65 -3.19 -8.96
C GLY A 48 37.99 -2.47 -8.75
N LEU A 49 38.92 -2.58 -9.72
CA LEU A 49 40.23 -1.93 -9.65
C LEU A 49 40.22 -0.55 -10.29
N TYR A 50 40.84 0.42 -9.63
CA TYR A 50 41.09 1.76 -10.16
C TYR A 50 42.60 2.08 -10.12
N CYS A 51 43.04 2.98 -10.99
CA CYS A 51 44.44 3.37 -11.07
C CYS A 51 44.75 4.53 -10.10
N ASP A 52 45.37 4.23 -8.96
CA ASP A 52 45.79 5.27 -8.01
C ASP A 52 47.16 5.83 -8.37
N ARG A 53 47.29 7.16 -8.40
CA ARG A 53 48.50 7.88 -8.84
C ARG A 53 49.29 8.51 -7.70
N GLY A 54 48.80 8.40 -6.46
CA GLY A 54 49.44 9.02 -5.30
C GLY A 54 49.44 10.56 -5.33
N PRO A 55 49.76 11.22 -4.21
CA PRO A 55 49.72 12.69 -4.09
C PRO A 55 50.96 13.40 -4.67
N GLU A 56 52.07 12.68 -4.90
CA GLU A 56 53.25 13.23 -5.56
C GLU A 56 53.19 12.92 -7.05
N ASP A 57 52.79 13.92 -7.84
CA ASP A 57 52.63 13.91 -9.30
C ASP A 57 53.97 13.76 -10.05
N SER A 58 54.69 12.67 -9.78
CA SER A 58 56.00 12.36 -10.38
C SER A 58 55.92 11.33 -11.52
N GLY A 59 54.73 11.01 -12.03
CA GLY A 59 54.65 10.18 -13.23
C GLY A 59 53.25 9.90 -13.74
N THR A 60 53.11 9.80 -15.05
CA THR A 60 51.93 9.33 -15.81
C THR A 60 51.50 7.88 -15.51
N ALA A 61 52.06 7.26 -14.47
CA ALA A 61 51.85 5.88 -14.08
C ALA A 61 51.43 5.78 -12.60
N GLY A 62 50.37 5.02 -12.33
CA GLY A 62 49.87 4.69 -11.00
C GLY A 62 49.96 3.19 -10.70
N ILE A 63 49.29 2.75 -9.64
CA ILE A 63 49.15 1.34 -9.25
C ILE A 63 47.66 0.98 -9.19
N CYS A 64 47.28 -0.19 -9.72
CA CYS A 64 45.91 -0.69 -9.62
C CYS A 64 45.57 -1.09 -8.19
N MET A 65 44.64 -0.36 -7.59
CA MET A 65 44.11 -0.61 -6.25
C MET A 65 42.64 -0.97 -6.33
N VAL A 66 42.17 -1.74 -5.36
CA VAL A 66 40.74 -2.03 -5.20
C VAL A 66 40.09 -0.77 -4.63
N LEU A 67 38.93 -0.38 -5.14
CA LEU A 67 38.06 0.53 -4.39
C LEU A 67 37.66 -0.18 -3.09
N GLU A 68 38.41 0.06 -2.01
CA GLU A 68 37.94 -0.29 -0.68
C GLU A 68 36.69 0.54 -0.45
N GLY A 69 35.52 -0.10 -0.52
CA GLY A 69 34.29 0.60 -0.22
C GLY A 69 34.37 1.21 1.17
N ASP A 70 33.79 2.39 1.33
CA ASP A 70 33.93 3.15 2.57
C ASP A 70 33.45 2.31 3.76
N ASN A 71 34.20 2.39 4.86
CA ASN A 71 33.78 1.80 6.11
C ASN A 71 32.61 2.61 6.69
N CYS A 72 31.71 1.94 7.39
CA CYS A 72 30.57 2.59 8.03
C CYS A 72 30.88 2.84 9.50
N VAL A 73 30.33 3.92 10.06
CA VAL A 73 30.38 4.19 11.50
C VAL A 73 28.98 4.09 12.07
N PHE A 74 28.77 3.19 13.03
CA PHE A 74 27.50 3.05 13.76
C PHE A 74 27.77 2.98 15.25
N ASP A 75 27.12 3.85 16.02
CA ASP A 75 27.25 3.92 17.48
C ASP A 75 28.73 4.01 17.96
N GLY A 76 29.55 4.75 17.21
CA GLY A 76 30.98 4.92 17.50
C GLY A 76 31.89 3.73 17.12
N MET A 77 31.33 2.64 16.58
CA MET A 77 32.10 1.49 16.08
C MET A 77 32.26 1.55 14.55
N ILE A 78 33.42 1.11 14.06
CA ILE A 78 33.75 1.08 12.62
C ILE A 78 33.47 -0.32 12.09
N TYR A 79 32.63 -0.41 11.06
CA TYR A 79 32.27 -1.63 10.35
C TYR A 79 32.85 -1.60 8.94
N ARG A 80 33.51 -2.68 8.53
CA ARG A 80 34.11 -2.80 7.21
C ARG A 80 33.05 -2.93 6.12
N ASN A 81 33.37 -2.50 4.91
CA ASN A 81 32.49 -2.72 3.77
C ASN A 81 32.17 -4.22 3.60
N GLY A 82 30.89 -4.56 3.50
CA GLY A 82 30.37 -5.94 3.48
C GLY A 82 30.18 -6.58 4.86
N GLU A 83 30.57 -5.93 5.95
CA GLU A 83 30.42 -6.46 7.30
C GLU A 83 28.95 -6.40 7.75
N THR A 84 28.47 -7.50 8.34
CA THR A 84 27.12 -7.62 8.89
C THR A 84 27.16 -7.65 10.41
N PHE A 85 26.30 -6.87 11.06
CA PHE A 85 26.24 -6.77 12.51
C PHE A 85 24.79 -6.72 13.00
N GLN A 86 24.56 -7.05 14.28
CA GLN A 86 23.23 -7.07 14.89
C GLN A 86 23.18 -6.09 16.06
N PRO A 87 22.77 -4.83 15.85
CA PRO A 87 22.75 -3.82 16.92
C PRO A 87 21.69 -4.13 17.99
N SER A 88 20.69 -4.93 17.65
CA SER A 88 19.76 -5.53 18.60
C SER A 88 19.29 -6.87 18.07
N CYS A 89 18.61 -7.66 18.90
CA CYS A 89 18.01 -8.90 18.43
C CYS A 89 16.93 -8.66 17.35
N LYS A 90 16.33 -7.46 17.28
CA LYS A 90 15.24 -7.08 16.35
C LYS A 90 15.75 -6.71 14.94
N TYR A 91 17.04 -6.40 14.77
CA TYR A 91 17.60 -5.88 13.52
C TYR A 91 18.93 -6.56 13.13
N GLN A 92 19.13 -6.74 11.83
CA GLN A 92 20.41 -7.13 11.25
C GLN A 92 20.82 -6.09 10.21
N CYS A 93 22.00 -5.52 10.39
CA CYS A 93 22.53 -4.45 9.57
C CYS A 93 23.72 -4.92 8.74
N THR A 94 23.98 -4.24 7.64
CA THR A 94 25.13 -4.48 6.76
C THR A 94 25.71 -3.14 6.34
N CYS A 95 27.03 -3.01 6.45
CA CYS A 95 27.76 -1.88 5.90
C CYS A 95 28.00 -2.11 4.40
N ARG A 96 27.61 -1.14 3.57
CA ARG A 96 27.90 -1.12 2.13
C ARG A 96 28.32 0.29 1.73
N ASP A 97 29.58 0.43 1.32
CA ASP A 97 30.16 1.65 0.76
C ASP A 97 29.82 2.91 1.59
N GLY A 98 30.08 2.87 2.89
CA GLY A 98 29.85 3.96 3.85
C GLY A 98 28.40 4.10 4.33
N GLN A 99 27.46 3.33 3.77
CA GLN A 99 26.06 3.35 4.16
C GLN A 99 25.64 2.07 4.91
N ILE A 100 24.78 2.24 5.92
CA ILE A 100 24.27 1.14 6.72
C ILE A 100 22.83 0.83 6.30
N GLY A 101 22.60 -0.39 5.82
CA GLY A 101 21.26 -0.91 5.59
C GLY A 101 20.89 -1.92 6.67
N CYS A 102 19.72 -1.76 7.31
CA CYS A 102 19.22 -2.67 8.34
C CYS A 102 17.92 -3.33 7.89
N LEU A 103 17.81 -4.64 8.12
CA LEU A 103 16.61 -5.43 7.90
C LEU A 103 16.02 -5.90 9.23
N PRO A 104 14.69 -5.82 9.41
CA PRO A 104 14.03 -6.32 10.61
C PRO A 104 14.10 -7.85 10.65
N ARG A 105 14.45 -8.41 11.81
CA ARG A 105 14.44 -9.86 12.07
C ARG A 105 13.12 -10.34 12.64
N CYS A 106 12.32 -9.41 13.17
CA CYS A 106 11.00 -9.70 13.68
C CYS A 106 9.93 -9.57 12.60
N ASN A 107 8.86 -10.34 12.76
CA ASN A 107 7.71 -10.21 11.90
C ASN A 107 6.98 -8.87 12.17
N LEU A 108 6.82 -8.07 11.12
CA LEU A 108 6.12 -6.78 11.15
C LEU A 108 4.65 -6.90 10.76
N ASP A 109 4.14 -8.13 10.62
CA ASP A 109 2.74 -8.40 10.31
C ASP A 109 1.79 -7.66 11.25
N LEU A 110 0.82 -7.00 10.63
CA LEU A 110 -0.26 -6.29 11.28
C LEU A 110 -1.41 -7.27 11.53
N LEU A 111 -1.74 -7.53 12.80
CA LEU A 111 -2.94 -8.27 13.15
C LEU A 111 -4.13 -7.30 13.12
N LEU A 112 -5.04 -7.52 12.16
CA LEU A 112 -6.29 -6.76 12.09
C LEU A 112 -7.32 -7.32 13.08
N PRO A 113 -8.24 -6.49 13.60
CA PRO A 113 -9.35 -6.94 14.43
C PRO A 113 -10.16 -8.04 13.75
N GLY A 114 -10.20 -9.20 14.41
CA GLY A 114 -10.94 -10.38 13.96
C GLY A 114 -12.03 -10.77 14.96
N PRO A 115 -12.93 -11.71 14.59
CA PRO A 115 -13.97 -12.20 15.50
C PRO A 115 -13.40 -12.82 16.79
N ASP A 116 -12.22 -13.43 16.72
CA ASP A 116 -11.52 -14.04 17.86
C ASP A 116 -10.51 -13.08 18.53
N CYS A 117 -10.33 -11.88 17.97
CA CYS A 117 -9.36 -10.89 18.44
C CYS A 117 -9.80 -9.47 18.10
N PRO A 118 -10.82 -8.92 18.79
CA PRO A 118 -11.39 -7.61 18.47
C PRO A 118 -10.43 -6.45 18.78
N PHE A 119 -9.55 -6.63 19.77
CA PHE A 119 -8.58 -5.62 20.20
C PHE A 119 -7.15 -6.20 20.21
N PRO A 120 -6.54 -6.41 19.01
CA PRO A 120 -5.19 -6.92 18.93
C PRO A 120 -4.21 -5.90 19.49
N ARG A 121 -3.42 -6.31 20.50
CA ARG A 121 -2.34 -5.52 21.07
C ARG A 121 -1.02 -6.25 20.93
N LYS A 122 0.02 -5.54 20.49
CA LYS A 122 1.38 -6.06 20.41
C LYS A 122 2.06 -5.82 21.76
N ILE A 123 2.55 -6.88 22.40
CA ILE A 123 3.23 -6.79 23.71
C ILE A 123 4.63 -7.40 23.66
N GLU A 124 5.50 -6.88 24.52
CA GLU A 124 6.81 -7.49 24.77
C GLU A 124 6.63 -8.70 25.69
N VAL A 125 7.14 -9.85 25.24
CA VAL A 125 7.06 -11.10 25.99
C VAL A 125 8.42 -11.37 26.64
N PRO A 126 8.49 -11.61 27.97
CA PRO A 126 9.75 -11.88 28.65
C PRO A 126 10.49 -13.08 28.02
N GLY A 127 11.76 -12.90 27.67
CA GLY A 127 12.61 -13.94 27.08
C GLY A 127 12.47 -14.12 25.57
N GLU A 128 11.56 -13.40 24.92
CA GLU A 128 11.41 -13.38 23.46
C GLU A 128 11.98 -12.07 22.88
N CYS A 129 12.64 -12.15 21.74
CA CYS A 129 13.15 -10.97 21.07
C CYS A 129 12.03 -10.12 20.43
N CYS A 130 11.06 -10.80 19.84
CA CYS A 130 10.01 -10.18 19.05
C CYS A 130 8.73 -10.07 19.86
N GLU A 131 8.06 -8.93 19.72
CA GLU A 131 6.76 -8.74 20.34
C GLU A 131 5.74 -9.69 19.70
N LYS A 132 4.80 -10.16 20.51
CA LYS A 132 3.71 -11.04 20.07
C LYS A 132 2.38 -10.31 20.17
N TRP A 133 1.48 -10.70 19.30
CA TRP A 133 0.09 -10.27 19.36
C TRP A 133 -0.62 -11.02 20.48
N ILE A 134 -1.26 -10.26 21.35
CA ILE A 134 -2.26 -10.78 22.28
C ILE A 134 -3.60 -10.14 21.97
N CYS A 135 -4.63 -10.90 22.30
CA CYS A 135 -6.00 -10.46 22.27
C CYS A 135 -6.41 -10.43 23.74
N ASP A 136 -6.62 -9.24 24.31
CA ASP A 136 -7.19 -9.17 25.64
C ASP A 136 -8.60 -9.78 25.53
N PRO A 137 -8.93 -10.84 26.29
CA PRO A 137 -10.31 -11.22 26.46
C PRO A 137 -10.98 -10.08 27.26
N ASP A 138 -12.04 -9.50 26.72
CA ASP A 138 -12.90 -8.62 27.52
C ASP A 138 -13.27 -9.36 28.81
N ASP A 139 -13.03 -8.73 29.96
CA ASP A 139 -13.65 -9.11 31.21
C ASP A 139 -15.18 -9.14 30.99
N GLU A 140 -15.71 -10.37 31.07
CA GLU A 140 -17.12 -10.74 31.16
C GLU A 140 -18.12 -10.17 30.14
N VAL A 141 -18.37 -10.92 29.07
CA VAL A 141 -19.75 -11.31 28.73
C VAL A 141 -19.78 -12.79 28.33
N ILE A 142 -20.04 -13.63 29.31
CA ILE A 142 -20.49 -15.01 29.11
C ILE A 142 -21.87 -14.98 28.43
N LEU A 143 -22.05 -15.66 27.30
CA LEU A 143 -22.89 -16.87 27.19
C LEU A 143 -23.06 -17.36 25.74
N GLY A 144 -22.43 -18.51 25.42
CA GLY A 144 -23.04 -19.57 24.60
C GLY A 144 -22.83 -19.54 23.08
N GLY A 145 -21.61 -19.81 22.60
CA GLY A 145 -21.34 -20.08 21.18
C GLY A 145 -21.45 -21.57 20.83
N PHE A 146 -22.55 -21.96 20.19
CA PHE A 146 -22.68 -23.25 19.50
C PHE A 146 -21.84 -23.26 18.20
N ALA A 147 -21.22 -24.41 17.96
CA ALA A 147 -20.32 -24.68 16.86
C ALA A 147 -21.00 -24.85 15.48
N MET A 148 -20.14 -24.71 14.47
CA MET A 148 -20.15 -25.27 13.10
C MET A 148 -20.74 -24.44 11.95
N ALA A 149 -19.87 -24.09 10.99
CA ALA A 149 -19.82 -24.80 9.70
C ALA A 149 -18.53 -24.52 8.89
N ALA A 150 -17.73 -25.59 8.75
CA ALA A 150 -16.94 -26.04 7.59
C ALA A 150 -16.12 -25.04 6.75
N TYR A 151 -14.81 -25.03 7.05
CA TYR A 151 -13.69 -24.61 6.21
C TYR A 151 -13.59 -25.46 4.92
N ARG A 152 -13.17 -24.85 3.80
CA ARG A 152 -12.52 -25.56 2.67
C ARG A 152 -11.27 -24.83 2.19
N GLN A 153 -10.24 -25.66 2.03
CA GLN A 153 -8.82 -25.52 1.65
C GLN A 153 -8.18 -24.13 1.43
N GLU A 154 -7.06 -23.97 2.13
CA GLU A 154 -5.95 -23.05 1.87
C GLU A 154 -5.67 -22.85 0.37
N ALA A 155 -5.59 -21.60 -0.05
CA ALA A 155 -4.91 -21.21 -1.27
C ALA A 155 -3.58 -20.57 -0.88
N THR A 156 -2.53 -21.39 -0.82
CA THR A 156 -1.15 -20.92 -0.93
C THR A 156 -0.95 -20.37 -2.33
N LEU A 157 -1.10 -19.05 -2.49
CA LEU A 157 -0.73 -18.38 -3.74
C LEU A 157 0.79 -18.21 -3.76
N GLY A 158 1.45 -19.18 -4.41
CA GLY A 158 2.82 -19.01 -4.91
C GLY A 158 2.87 -17.84 -5.88
N ILE A 159 3.83 -16.95 -5.66
CA ILE A 159 4.05 -15.77 -6.50
C ILE A 159 5.03 -16.18 -7.61
N ASP A 160 4.52 -16.34 -8.82
CA ASP A 160 5.34 -16.26 -10.03
C ASP A 160 5.71 -14.79 -10.26
N VAL A 161 7.00 -14.52 -10.21
CA VAL A 161 7.58 -13.18 -10.36
C VAL A 161 7.73 -12.85 -11.83
N SER A 162 6.91 -11.93 -12.33
CA SER A 162 7.28 -11.08 -13.45
C SER A 162 6.44 -9.80 -13.45
N ASP A 163 7.10 -8.68 -13.12
CA ASP A 163 7.38 -7.59 -14.08
C ASP A 163 7.37 -6.21 -13.38
N SER A 164 8.59 -5.68 -13.15
CA SER A 164 8.97 -4.26 -13.15
C SER A 164 8.18 -3.18 -12.33
N SER A 165 7.81 -3.46 -11.07
CA SER A 165 7.58 -2.40 -10.04
C SER A 165 8.09 -2.78 -8.64
N ALA A 166 9.16 -3.56 -8.58
CA ALA A 166 9.51 -4.49 -7.50
C ALA A 166 10.06 -3.90 -6.18
N ASN A 167 9.57 -2.75 -5.70
CA ASN A 167 9.81 -2.32 -4.30
C ASN A 167 8.59 -1.69 -3.62
N CYS A 168 7.43 -1.57 -4.30
CA CYS A 168 6.22 -1.06 -3.66
C CYS A 168 5.33 -2.21 -3.18
N ILE A 169 5.30 -2.44 -1.86
CA ILE A 169 4.30 -3.33 -1.26
C ILE A 169 2.96 -2.58 -1.34
N GLU A 170 2.12 -2.92 -2.32
CA GLU A 170 0.82 -2.28 -2.48
C GLU A 170 -0.08 -2.57 -1.26
N GLN A 171 -0.47 -1.51 -0.57
CA GLN A 171 -1.41 -1.49 0.53
C GLN A 171 -2.60 -0.61 0.13
N THR A 172 -3.79 -1.18 0.18
CA THR A 172 -5.04 -0.46 -0.06
C THR A 172 -6.03 -0.85 1.01
N THR A 173 -6.49 0.11 1.80
CA THR A 173 -7.56 -0.14 2.76
C THR A 173 -8.89 -0.31 2.03
N GLU A 174 -9.82 -1.00 2.68
CA GLU A 174 -11.22 -0.94 2.29
C GLU A 174 -11.78 0.49 2.36
N TRP A 175 -12.87 0.72 1.65
CA TRP A 175 -13.57 2.00 1.73
C TRP A 175 -14.28 2.15 3.08
N SER A 176 -14.19 3.35 3.66
CA SER A 176 -14.97 3.70 4.84
C SER A 176 -16.48 3.64 4.54
N ALA A 177 -17.28 3.54 5.61
CA ALA A 177 -18.71 3.79 5.52
C ALA A 177 -18.99 5.16 4.89
N CYS A 178 -20.14 5.27 4.22
CA CYS A 178 -20.57 6.54 3.65
C CYS A 178 -20.85 7.54 4.77
N SER A 179 -20.34 8.76 4.65
CA SER A 179 -20.49 9.82 5.65
C SER A 179 -21.94 10.22 5.93
N LYS A 180 -22.88 9.84 5.05
CA LYS A 180 -24.32 10.07 5.21
C LYS A 180 -25.10 8.79 4.95
N SER A 181 -26.16 8.57 5.73
CA SER A 181 -27.07 7.42 5.59
C SER A 181 -28.14 7.63 4.50
N CYS A 182 -28.33 8.85 4.00
CA CYS A 182 -29.11 9.19 2.81
C CYS A 182 -28.46 10.35 2.05
N GLY A 183 -28.83 10.53 0.79
CA GLY A 183 -28.32 11.58 -0.07
C GLY A 183 -26.85 11.39 -0.44
N MET A 184 -26.25 12.43 -1.00
CA MET A 184 -24.85 12.40 -1.41
C MET A 184 -23.92 12.64 -0.20
N GLY A 185 -23.02 11.68 0.03
CA GLY A 185 -21.95 11.74 1.02
C GLY A 185 -20.60 11.33 0.43
N PHE A 186 -19.64 11.08 1.31
CA PHE A 186 -18.27 10.70 0.95
C PHE A 186 -17.85 9.41 1.64
N SER A 187 -17.10 8.57 0.93
CA SER A 187 -16.36 7.44 1.50
C SER A 187 -14.87 7.61 1.18
N THR A 188 -14.01 7.26 2.13
CA THR A 188 -12.57 7.46 2.02
C THR A 188 -11.81 6.16 2.22
N ARG A 189 -10.65 6.03 1.58
CA ARG A 189 -9.69 4.94 1.82
C ARG A 189 -8.27 5.48 1.77
N VAL A 190 -7.31 4.73 2.27
CA VAL A 190 -5.88 5.04 2.12
C VAL A 190 -5.26 3.99 1.20
N THR A 191 -4.44 4.42 0.25
CA THR A 191 -3.75 3.53 -0.68
C THR A 191 -2.41 4.11 -1.07
N ASN A 192 -1.38 3.26 -1.18
CA ASN A 192 -0.09 3.63 -1.76
C ASN A 192 0.03 3.25 -3.25
N ARG A 193 -1.03 2.72 -3.86
CA ARG A 193 -1.09 2.46 -5.30
C ARG A 193 -1.08 3.75 -6.13
N ASN A 194 0.10 4.32 -6.28
CA ASN A 194 0.43 5.42 -7.17
C ASN A 194 1.89 5.27 -7.63
N GLN A 195 2.31 6.06 -8.62
CA GLN A 195 3.66 5.95 -9.20
C GLN A 195 4.80 6.21 -8.19
N GLN A 196 4.50 6.88 -7.08
CA GLN A 196 5.47 7.25 -6.04
C GLN A 196 5.43 6.33 -4.81
N CYS A 197 4.54 5.33 -4.79
CA CYS A 197 4.30 4.46 -3.63
C CYS A 197 3.95 5.20 -2.32
N GLU A 198 3.38 6.40 -2.39
CA GLU A 198 3.06 7.21 -1.21
C GLU A 198 1.66 6.91 -0.67
N MET A 199 1.50 6.82 0.65
CA MET A 199 0.19 6.63 1.26
C MET A 199 -0.70 7.87 1.07
N VAL A 200 -1.69 7.76 0.17
CA VAL A 200 -2.62 8.86 -0.13
C VAL A 200 -4.05 8.53 0.25
N LYS A 201 -4.76 9.52 0.81
CA LYS A 201 -6.19 9.43 1.10
C LYS A 201 -6.99 9.65 -0.18
N GLN A 202 -7.65 8.60 -0.65
CA GLN A 202 -8.61 8.69 -1.74
C GLN A 202 -10.03 8.91 -1.20
N THR A 203 -10.78 9.79 -1.87
CA THR A 203 -12.19 10.09 -1.51
C THR A 203 -13.07 9.86 -2.74
N ARG A 204 -14.20 9.17 -2.55
CA ARG A 204 -15.25 9.01 -3.58
C ARG A 204 -16.62 9.42 -3.04
N LEU A 205 -17.48 9.87 -3.95
CA LEU A 205 -18.88 10.15 -3.66
C LEU A 205 -19.62 8.84 -3.40
N CYS A 206 -20.55 8.84 -2.46
CA CYS A 206 -21.40 7.70 -2.14
C CYS A 206 -22.85 8.14 -1.91
N MET A 207 -23.79 7.27 -2.23
CA MET A 207 -25.22 7.49 -1.98
C MET A 207 -25.85 6.14 -1.63
N ILE A 208 -26.14 5.93 -0.34
CA ILE A 208 -26.73 4.67 0.14
C ILE A 208 -28.19 4.57 -0.31
N ARG A 209 -28.92 5.69 -0.19
CA ARG A 209 -30.33 5.86 -0.56
C ARG A 209 -30.61 7.35 -0.79
N PRO A 210 -31.59 7.73 -1.61
CA PRO A 210 -32.06 9.11 -1.66
C PRO A 210 -32.63 9.51 -0.28
N CYS A 211 -32.52 10.79 0.09
CA CYS A 211 -33.32 11.33 1.19
C CYS A 211 -34.75 11.54 0.65
N GLU A 212 -35.77 11.21 1.43
CA GLU A 212 -37.16 11.18 0.98
C GLU A 212 -37.62 12.52 0.41
N ASN A 213 -38.12 12.49 -0.83
CA ASN A 213 -39.11 13.43 -1.35
C ASN A 213 -39.86 12.90 -2.59
N ASP A 214 -40.02 11.58 -2.73
CA ASP A 214 -40.86 11.05 -3.81
C ASP A 214 -41.61 9.78 -3.39
N GLU A 215 -42.93 9.95 -3.37
CA GLU A 215 -43.96 8.94 -3.23
C GLU A 215 -43.70 7.75 -4.17
N SER A 216 -43.46 6.59 -3.58
CA SER A 216 -43.89 5.34 -4.21
C SER A 216 -44.62 4.52 -3.16
N SER A 217 -45.94 4.66 -3.20
CA SER A 217 -46.89 3.63 -2.84
C SER A 217 -46.38 2.27 -3.31
N ASP A 218 -45.99 1.40 -2.37
CA ASP A 218 -46.55 0.06 -2.31
C ASP A 218 -46.06 -0.72 -1.08
N LYS A 219 -47.05 -1.05 -0.25
CA LYS A 219 -47.21 -2.21 0.65
C LYS A 219 -46.29 -2.30 1.87
N ARG A 220 -46.94 -2.05 3.03
CA ARG A 220 -46.58 -2.62 4.35
C ARG A 220 -46.28 -4.11 4.17
N GLY A 221 -44.98 -4.43 4.14
CA GLY A 221 -44.49 -5.74 3.71
C GLY A 221 -42.98 -5.83 3.84
N LYS A 222 -42.53 -5.76 5.09
CA LYS A 222 -41.16 -5.96 5.56
C LYS A 222 -40.42 -7.12 4.84
N LYS A 223 -39.39 -6.85 4.02
CA LYS A 223 -38.15 -7.68 3.91
C LYS A 223 -37.02 -6.87 3.23
N CYS A 224 -35.76 -7.11 3.63
CA CYS A 224 -34.58 -6.51 2.97
C CYS A 224 -34.57 -6.96 1.50
N VAL A 225 -35.07 -6.13 0.60
CA VAL A 225 -34.90 -6.35 -0.83
C VAL A 225 -33.44 -6.04 -1.11
N ARG A 226 -32.64 -7.11 -1.21
CA ARG A 226 -31.16 -7.14 -1.20
C ARG A 226 -30.47 -6.15 -2.16
N THR A 227 -31.23 -5.50 -3.05
CA THR A 227 -30.97 -4.18 -3.66
C THR A 227 -32.24 -3.73 -4.40
N LYS A 228 -32.75 -2.50 -4.19
CA LYS A 228 -33.79 -1.92 -5.07
C LYS A 228 -33.07 -1.13 -6.16
N LYS A 229 -33.08 -1.63 -7.41
CA LYS A 229 -32.60 -0.85 -8.56
C LYS A 229 -33.54 0.34 -8.74
N SER A 230 -32.98 1.53 -8.96
CA SER A 230 -33.80 2.70 -9.29
C SER A 230 -34.65 2.38 -10.52
N VAL A 231 -35.97 2.55 -10.37
CA VAL A 231 -36.94 2.30 -11.44
C VAL A 231 -36.72 3.32 -12.58
N LYS A 232 -36.36 4.55 -12.23
CA LYS A 232 -36.04 5.64 -13.15
C LYS A 232 -34.53 5.86 -13.24
N ALA A 233 -34.05 6.23 -14.43
CA ALA A 233 -32.69 6.72 -14.58
C ALA A 233 -32.60 8.12 -13.98
N VAL A 234 -31.69 8.34 -13.03
CA VAL A 234 -31.54 9.58 -12.28
C VAL A 234 -30.25 10.28 -12.66
N ARG A 235 -30.22 11.61 -12.56
CA ARG A 235 -28.97 12.38 -12.58
C ARG A 235 -28.46 12.52 -11.17
N PHE A 236 -27.14 12.44 -11.01
CA PHE A 236 -26.52 12.74 -9.73
C PHE A 236 -26.30 14.23 -9.60
N GLU A 237 -26.48 14.75 -8.39
CA GLU A 237 -26.26 16.15 -8.06
C GLU A 237 -25.15 16.29 -7.02
N TYR A 238 -24.19 17.17 -7.31
CA TYR A 238 -23.06 17.45 -6.44
C TYR A 238 -22.65 18.91 -6.57
N ASN A 239 -22.68 19.67 -5.46
CA ASN A 239 -22.30 21.09 -5.42
C ASN A 239 -22.91 21.95 -6.55
N ASN A 240 -24.23 21.87 -6.75
CA ASN A 240 -24.98 22.54 -7.84
C ASN A 240 -24.60 22.11 -9.26
N CYS A 241 -23.86 21.01 -9.42
CA CYS A 241 -23.55 20.39 -10.71
C CYS A 241 -24.39 19.12 -10.91
N THR A 242 -24.82 18.88 -12.13
CA THR A 242 -25.64 17.70 -12.49
C THR A 242 -24.86 16.76 -13.40
N SER A 243 -25.03 15.45 -13.22
CA SER A 243 -24.35 14.48 -14.08
C SER A 243 -24.81 14.60 -15.53
N VAL A 244 -23.85 14.54 -16.47
CA VAL A 244 -24.16 14.64 -17.91
C VAL A 244 -25.05 13.47 -18.35
N GLN A 245 -24.69 12.27 -17.91
CA GLN A 245 -25.44 11.03 -18.15
C GLN A 245 -26.41 10.74 -17.00
N THR A 246 -27.45 9.98 -17.31
CA THR A 246 -28.38 9.41 -16.31
C THR A 246 -27.94 8.01 -15.93
N TYR A 247 -28.07 7.67 -14.66
CA TYR A 247 -27.66 6.38 -14.11
C TYR A 247 -28.87 5.66 -13.50
N LYS A 248 -28.84 4.32 -13.50
CA LYS A 248 -29.81 3.49 -12.75
C LYS A 248 -29.14 2.85 -11.53
N PRO A 249 -28.81 3.64 -10.49
CA PRO A 249 -28.13 3.13 -9.30
C PRO A 249 -29.01 2.13 -8.54
N ARG A 250 -28.36 1.27 -7.76
CA ARG A 250 -29.03 0.46 -6.74
C ARG A 250 -28.89 1.17 -5.40
N TYR A 251 -29.92 1.09 -4.58
CA TYR A 251 -29.92 1.63 -3.23
C TYR A 251 -30.09 0.52 -2.20
N CYS A 252 -29.50 0.72 -1.02
CA CYS A 252 -29.75 -0.15 0.12
C CYS A 252 -31.00 0.32 0.86
N GLY A 253 -31.86 -0.65 1.23
CA GLY A 253 -33.10 -0.41 1.94
C GLY A 253 -32.92 -0.45 3.45
N LEU A 254 -33.99 -0.83 4.14
CA LEU A 254 -33.99 -1.08 5.59
C LEU A 254 -34.16 -2.58 5.84
N CYS A 255 -33.50 -3.09 6.88
CA CYS A 255 -33.79 -4.43 7.40
C CYS A 255 -34.94 -4.34 8.39
N ASN A 256 -35.66 -5.43 8.57
CA ASN A 256 -36.96 -5.45 9.26
C ASN A 256 -36.92 -6.01 10.68
N ASP A 257 -35.74 -6.45 11.06
CA ASP A 257 -35.33 -7.16 12.25
C ASP A 257 -34.39 -6.30 13.11
N GLY A 258 -34.44 -4.98 12.94
CA GLY A 258 -33.59 -4.03 13.68
C GLY A 258 -32.14 -3.93 13.19
N ARG A 259 -31.75 -4.70 12.16
CA ARG A 259 -30.42 -4.64 11.56
C ARG A 259 -30.25 -3.42 10.63
N CYS A 260 -29.02 -2.95 10.49
CA CYS A 260 -28.69 -1.95 9.47
C CYS A 260 -28.36 -2.65 8.14
N CYS A 261 -28.76 -2.01 7.04
CA CYS A 261 -28.43 -2.44 5.69
C CYS A 261 -27.31 -1.56 5.13
N THR A 262 -26.15 -2.13 4.84
CA THR A 262 -25.00 -1.39 4.29
C THR A 262 -24.54 -1.97 2.95
N PRO A 263 -23.83 -1.18 2.13
CA PRO A 263 -23.24 -1.68 0.89
C PRO A 263 -22.18 -2.76 1.17
N HIS A 264 -22.27 -3.90 0.48
CA HIS A 264 -21.31 -5.00 0.61
C HIS A 264 -20.36 -5.06 -0.59
N ASN A 265 -20.91 -5.24 -1.80
CA ASN A 265 -20.13 -5.18 -3.03
C ASN A 265 -20.41 -3.85 -3.73
N THR A 266 -19.36 -3.08 -4.01
CA THR A 266 -19.44 -1.76 -4.64
C THR A 266 -18.41 -1.60 -5.75
N LYS A 267 -18.76 -0.84 -6.79
CA LYS A 267 -17.85 -0.44 -7.86
C LYS A 267 -17.64 1.07 -7.83
N THR A 268 -16.43 1.53 -8.09
CA THR A 268 -16.17 2.97 -8.31
C THR A 268 -16.18 3.28 -9.79
N ILE A 269 -16.93 4.31 -10.21
CA ILE A 269 -16.94 4.84 -11.57
C ILE A 269 -16.55 6.32 -11.58
N GLN A 270 -16.01 6.83 -12.68
CA GLN A 270 -15.79 8.27 -12.86
C GLN A 270 -17.06 8.89 -13.44
N VAL A 271 -17.67 9.83 -12.73
CA VAL A 271 -18.88 10.54 -13.17
C VAL A 271 -18.51 11.96 -13.59
N GLU A 272 -18.96 12.33 -14.78
CA GLU A 272 -18.86 13.69 -15.32
C GLU A 272 -20.07 14.52 -14.92
N PHE A 273 -19.81 15.64 -14.24
CA PHE A 273 -20.78 16.62 -13.81
C PHE A 273 -20.62 17.91 -14.60
N ARG A 274 -21.75 18.48 -15.05
CA ARG A 274 -21.83 19.80 -15.67
C ARG A 274 -22.31 20.79 -14.63
N CYS A 275 -21.48 21.80 -14.37
CA CYS A 275 -21.74 22.87 -13.42
C CYS A 275 -22.29 24.11 -14.12
N PRO A 276 -22.84 25.08 -13.36
CA PRO A 276 -23.11 26.43 -13.87
C PRO A 276 -21.84 26.99 -14.54
N GLN A 277 -22.00 27.81 -15.59
CA GLN A 277 -20.90 28.36 -16.41
C GLN A 277 -20.20 27.33 -17.35
N GLY A 278 -20.78 26.14 -17.54
CA GLY A 278 -20.29 25.17 -18.55
C GLY A 278 -19.05 24.37 -18.13
N LYS A 279 -18.57 24.54 -16.89
CA LYS A 279 -17.45 23.76 -16.34
C LYS A 279 -17.83 22.29 -16.17
N VAL A 280 -16.95 21.38 -16.61
CA VAL A 280 -17.12 19.93 -16.42
C VAL A 280 -16.17 19.43 -15.33
N LEU A 281 -16.71 18.73 -14.33
CA LEU A 281 -15.97 18.11 -13.23
C LEU A 281 -16.06 16.59 -13.32
N LYS A 282 -14.94 15.88 -13.17
CA LYS A 282 -14.92 14.42 -13.03
C LYS A 282 -14.75 14.06 -11.56
N LYS A 283 -15.63 13.22 -11.02
CA LYS A 283 -15.54 12.73 -9.64
C LYS A 283 -15.75 11.22 -9.56
N PRO A 284 -14.96 10.50 -8.75
CA PRO A 284 -15.20 9.10 -8.49
C PRO A 284 -16.47 8.92 -7.66
N MET A 285 -17.34 8.02 -8.07
CA MET A 285 -18.62 7.73 -7.42
C MET A 285 -18.82 6.23 -7.21
N MET A 286 -19.32 5.87 -6.04
CA MET A 286 -19.69 4.52 -5.66
C MET A 286 -21.03 4.11 -6.29
N LEU A 287 -21.02 2.99 -7.00
CA LEU A 287 -22.21 2.23 -7.39
C LEU A 287 -22.33 0.98 -6.54
N ILE A 288 -23.52 0.79 -5.96
CA ILE A 288 -23.82 -0.36 -5.13
C ILE A 288 -24.22 -1.53 -6.03
N ASN A 289 -23.56 -2.68 -5.86
CA ASN A 289 -23.95 -3.92 -6.52
C ASN A 289 -24.87 -4.74 -5.60
N THR A 290 -24.48 -4.92 -4.34
CA THR A 290 -25.26 -5.69 -3.35
C THR A 290 -25.21 -5.03 -1.98
N CYS A 291 -26.27 -5.22 -1.19
CA CYS A 291 -26.34 -4.80 0.21
C CYS A 291 -26.44 -6.01 1.16
N VAL A 292 -26.03 -5.84 2.41
CA VAL A 292 -26.10 -6.86 3.46
C VAL A 292 -26.69 -6.29 4.74
N CYS A 293 -27.43 -7.11 5.50
CA CYS A 293 -27.94 -6.75 6.82
C CYS A 293 -26.99 -7.28 7.89
N HIS A 294 -26.57 -6.43 8.82
CA HIS A 294 -25.73 -6.81 9.96
C HIS A 294 -26.15 -6.09 11.23
N ASN A 295 -25.72 -6.59 12.39
CA ASN A 295 -26.04 -6.02 13.70
C ASN A 295 -25.07 -4.89 14.08
N ASN A 296 -23.85 -4.90 13.51
CA ASN A 296 -22.80 -3.96 13.88
C ASN A 296 -22.97 -2.61 13.19
N CYS A 297 -23.97 -1.84 13.61
CA CYS A 297 -24.33 -0.61 12.94
C CYS A 297 -23.33 0.50 13.25
N PRO A 298 -22.89 1.28 12.24
CA PRO A 298 -21.99 2.39 12.48
C PRO A 298 -22.64 3.33 13.48
N GLN A 299 -21.98 3.56 14.63
CA GLN A 299 -22.47 4.48 15.65
C GLN A 299 -22.45 5.91 15.10
N THR A 300 -23.51 6.29 14.41
CA THR A 300 -23.79 7.70 14.11
C THR A 300 -24.50 8.28 15.32
N ASN A 301 -23.78 9.05 16.13
CA ASN A 301 -24.41 10.11 16.93
C ASN A 301 -25.31 10.93 15.98
N ILE A 302 -26.64 10.81 16.14
CA ILE A 302 -27.70 11.81 15.88
C ILE A 302 -29.05 11.19 16.32
N VAL A 303 -29.47 11.53 17.54
CA VAL A 303 -30.74 12.19 17.91
C VAL A 303 -31.90 12.14 16.89
N PHE A 304 -32.97 11.44 17.31
CA PHE A 304 -34.43 11.58 17.08
C PHE A 304 -35.05 11.37 15.68
N PHE A 305 -36.05 10.47 15.63
CA PHE A 305 -37.48 10.83 15.51
C PHE A 305 -38.34 9.60 15.89
N GLN A 306 -38.94 9.62 17.08
CA GLN A 306 -40.19 8.90 17.33
C GLN A 306 -41.32 9.76 16.74
N PRO A 307 -42.20 9.22 15.90
CA PRO A 307 -43.48 9.86 15.63
C PRO A 307 -44.36 9.68 16.87
N SER A 308 -44.81 10.82 17.40
CA SER A 308 -45.93 10.94 18.31
C SER A 308 -47.16 10.19 17.78
N ASP A 309 -47.73 9.32 18.60
CA ASP A 309 -49.18 9.07 18.59
C ASP A 309 -49.76 9.59 19.89
N LEU A 310 -50.71 10.53 19.75
CA LEU A 310 -51.59 10.98 20.80
C LEU A 310 -52.47 9.82 21.28
N SER A 311 -52.67 9.72 22.59
CA SER A 311 -53.99 9.45 23.14
C SER A 311 -54.10 10.10 24.52
N SER A 312 -55.06 11.01 24.61
CA SER A 312 -55.54 11.69 25.81
C SER A 312 -56.19 10.74 26.81
N SER A 313 -56.10 11.09 28.09
CA SER A 313 -57.17 10.98 29.11
C SER A 313 -56.59 11.46 30.46
N ASP A 314 -56.90 12.69 30.88
CA ASP A 314 -57.85 13.04 31.97
C ASP A 314 -57.15 13.14 33.35
N VAL A 315 -56.91 14.36 33.86
CA VAL A 315 -57.74 15.14 34.80
C VAL A 315 -57.68 14.65 36.27
N LYS A 316 -57.17 15.55 37.12
CA LYS A 316 -57.36 15.75 38.58
C LYS A 316 -57.09 14.59 39.54
N ILE A 317 -56.27 14.86 40.56
CA ILE A 317 -56.69 15.33 41.91
C ILE A 317 -55.55 16.20 42.47
#